data_AF-A0A2H0LTL7-F1
#
_entry.id   AF-A0A2H0LTL7-F1
#
_cell.length_a   1.000
_cell.length_b   1.000
_cell.length_c   1.000
_cell.angle_alpha   90.00
_cell.angle_beta   90.00
_cell.angle_gamma   90.00
#
_symmetry.space_group_name_H-M   'P 1'
#
loop_
_entity.id
_entity.type
_entity.pdbx_description
1 polymer ?
#
loop_
_entity_poly.entity_id
_entity_poly.type
_entity_poly.pdbx_seq_one_letter_code
_entity_poly.pdbx_strand_id
1 'polypeptide(L)'
;MRIIIFSVVFILTVIVLGHSATEITDPVFEQLKSELKKQGVSEQFIKITENSVKRMILSQAKIPDIKTVLLDLWNQGVKGRALKNAVAAVAELVESGDDTLEASRIASGAAHQAEAEGLSGFGVGMRVKKAVGDRKAYLKNIKQ
;
A
#
# COMPACT_ATOMS: atom_id res chain seq x y z
N MET A 1 22.60 21.00 -50.74
CA MET A 1 21.47 21.49 -49.90
C MET A 1 21.20 20.41 -48.85
N ARG A 2 21.16 20.79 -47.54
CA ARG A 2 21.19 19.97 -46.28
C ARG A 2 22.60 19.40 -45.98
N ILE A 3 23.44 19.83 -45.00
CA ILE A 3 23.30 20.16 -43.55
C ILE A 3 22.63 18.98 -42.82
N ILE A 4 23.24 18.24 -41.88
CA ILE A 4 23.85 18.63 -40.59
C ILE A 4 24.92 17.60 -40.14
N ILE A 5 26.08 18.11 -39.72
CA ILE A 5 27.04 17.51 -38.77
C ILE A 5 26.57 17.90 -37.37
N PHE A 6 26.41 16.96 -36.43
CA PHE A 6 26.59 17.15 -34.97
C PHE A 6 26.64 15.75 -34.34
N SER A 7 27.83 15.31 -33.94
CA SER A 7 28.34 15.31 -32.56
C SER A 7 27.70 14.24 -31.69
N VAL A 8 28.44 13.14 -31.45
CA VAL A 8 29.21 12.89 -30.21
C VAL A 8 28.32 12.94 -28.95
N VAL A 9 28.39 11.83 -28.20
CA VAL A 9 27.82 11.61 -26.86
C VAL A 9 26.35 11.17 -26.85
N PHE A 10 26.12 9.85 -26.84
CA PHE A 10 25.35 9.29 -25.71
C PHE A 10 25.86 7.89 -25.40
N ILE A 11 27.12 7.90 -24.95
CA ILE A 11 27.68 6.92 -24.02
C ILE A 11 26.77 6.88 -22.79
N LEU A 12 26.53 5.66 -22.28
CA LEU A 12 25.97 5.37 -20.97
C LEU A 12 24.59 5.97 -20.67
N THR A 13 23.55 5.16 -20.85
CA THR A 13 22.43 5.19 -19.89
C THR A 13 22.10 3.77 -19.44
N VAL A 14 23.09 3.15 -18.79
CA VAL A 14 22.79 2.28 -17.63
C VAL A 14 22.41 3.23 -16.50
N ILE A 15 21.19 3.79 -16.55
CA ILE A 15 20.65 4.57 -15.43
C ILE A 15 20.17 3.55 -14.40
N VAL A 16 21.08 3.24 -13.48
CA VAL A 16 20.83 3.26 -12.04
C VAL A 16 19.40 2.88 -11.65
N LEU A 17 19.14 1.57 -11.62
CA LEU A 17 17.91 0.91 -11.16
C LEU A 17 17.61 1.11 -9.64
N GLY A 18 18.15 2.16 -9.02
CA GLY A 18 18.07 2.39 -7.57
C GLY A 18 17.75 3.81 -7.11
N HIS A 19 17.64 4.80 -8.01
CA HIS A 19 17.41 6.21 -7.62
C HIS A 19 16.03 6.79 -7.97
N SER A 20 15.20 6.12 -8.79
CA SER A 20 13.93 6.69 -9.28
C SER A 20 12.67 6.27 -8.51
N ALA A 21 12.75 5.28 -7.61
CA ALA A 21 11.57 4.76 -6.92
C ALA A 21 11.06 5.73 -5.82
N THR A 22 11.97 6.39 -5.11
CA THR A 22 11.66 7.41 -4.10
C THR A 22 11.19 8.72 -4.72
N GLU A 23 11.73 9.08 -5.88
CA GLU A 23 11.47 10.37 -6.56
C GLU A 23 10.01 10.52 -7.01
N ILE A 24 9.31 9.42 -7.29
CA ILE A 24 7.89 9.42 -7.69
C ILE A 24 6.95 9.17 -6.51
N THR A 25 7.38 8.38 -5.53
CA THR A 25 6.54 7.96 -4.41
C THR A 25 6.18 9.13 -3.49
N ASP A 26 7.13 10.03 -3.22
CA ASP A 26 6.91 11.16 -2.32
C ASP A 26 5.91 12.20 -2.89
N PRO A 27 6.01 12.66 -4.16
CA PRO A 27 5.01 13.54 -4.74
C PRO A 27 3.60 12.94 -4.78
N VAL A 28 3.47 11.65 -5.12
CA VAL A 28 2.18 10.95 -5.17
C VAL A 28 1.58 10.81 -3.77
N PHE A 29 2.42 10.50 -2.78
CA PHE A 29 1.99 10.45 -1.39
C PHE A 29 1.52 11.82 -0.88
N GLU A 30 2.23 12.90 -1.21
CA GLU A 30 1.84 14.26 -0.80
C GLU A 30 0.52 14.70 -1.43
N GLN A 31 0.24 14.31 -2.68
CA GLN A 31 -1.07 14.52 -3.30
C GLN A 31 -2.18 13.78 -2.53
N LEU A 32 -1.99 12.48 -2.27
CA LEU A 32 -2.94 11.68 -1.50
C LEU A 32 -3.16 12.26 -0.09
N LYS A 33 -2.08 12.67 0.59
CA LYS A 33 -2.12 13.34 1.90
C LYS A 33 -2.97 14.61 1.86
N SER A 34 -2.82 15.44 0.84
CA SER A 34 -3.65 16.63 0.65
C SER A 34 -5.13 16.29 0.51
N GLU A 35 -5.46 15.24 -0.26
CA GLU A 35 -6.83 14.77 -0.42
C GLU A 35 -7.45 14.18 0.87
N LEU A 36 -6.66 13.48 1.67
CA LEU A 36 -7.09 12.97 2.98
C LEU A 36 -7.34 14.11 3.97
N LYS A 37 -6.46 15.12 3.99
CA LYS A 37 -6.65 16.32 4.82
C LYS A 37 -7.90 17.10 4.46
N LYS A 38 -8.22 17.24 3.16
CA LYS A 38 -9.47 17.88 2.70
C LYS A 38 -10.72 17.17 3.22
N GLN A 39 -10.61 15.89 3.58
CA GLN A 39 -11.69 15.08 4.17
C GLN A 39 -11.63 15.02 5.70
N GLY A 40 -10.77 15.82 6.35
CA GLY A 40 -10.70 15.89 7.80
C GLY A 40 -9.89 14.76 8.46
N VAL A 41 -9.16 13.95 7.69
CA VAL A 41 -8.28 12.93 8.24
C VAL A 41 -7.13 13.59 9.00
N SER A 42 -6.89 13.13 10.24
CA SER A 42 -5.86 13.73 11.11
C SER A 42 -4.43 13.49 10.61
N GLU A 43 -3.52 14.43 10.87
CA GLU A 43 -2.08 14.27 10.55
C GLU A 43 -1.49 13.02 11.21
N GLN A 44 -1.92 12.69 12.44
CA GLN A 44 -1.45 11.52 13.15
C GLN A 44 -1.84 10.22 12.43
N PHE A 45 -3.06 10.14 11.90
CA PHE A 45 -3.51 9.01 11.09
C PHE A 45 -2.61 8.85 9.87
N ILE A 46 -2.41 9.93 9.11
CA ILE A 46 -1.58 9.94 7.90
C ILE A 46 -0.16 9.46 8.22
N LYS A 47 0.47 10.04 9.26
CA LYS A 47 1.82 9.66 9.70
C LYS A 47 1.95 8.19 10.12
N ILE A 48 0.94 7.63 10.77
CA ILE A 48 0.94 6.21 11.16
C ILE A 48 0.91 5.30 9.92
N THR A 49 0.20 5.72 8.87
CA THR A 49 -0.02 4.92 7.66
C THR A 49 1.04 5.12 6.57
N GLU A 50 1.82 6.21 6.65
CA GLU A 50 2.73 6.68 5.60
C GLU A 50 3.60 5.57 4.98
N ASN A 51 4.36 4.84 5.81
CA ASN A 51 5.27 3.81 5.29
C ASN A 51 4.52 2.71 4.52
N SER A 52 3.37 2.26 5.03
CA SER A 52 2.56 1.24 4.35
C SER A 52 1.93 1.78 3.07
N VAL A 53 1.52 3.04 3.06
CA VAL A 53 0.98 3.72 1.87
C VAL A 53 2.04 3.85 0.79
N LYS A 54 3.24 4.29 1.14
CA LYS A 54 4.38 4.39 0.21
C LYS A 54 4.73 3.03 -0.39
N ARG A 55 4.67 1.95 0.40
CA ARG A 55 4.84 0.57 -0.08
C ARG A 55 3.78 0.15 -1.11
N MET A 56 2.52 0.52 -0.90
CA MET A 56 1.45 0.28 -1.87
C MET A 56 1.68 1.07 -3.17
N ILE A 57 2.07 2.35 -3.06
CA ILE A 57 2.40 3.20 -4.22
C ILE A 57 3.56 2.60 -5.03
N LEU A 58 4.64 2.19 -4.35
CA LEU A 58 5.78 1.52 -4.98
C LEU A 58 5.40 0.22 -5.70
N SER A 59 4.38 -0.47 -5.17
CA SER A 59 3.81 -1.68 -5.78
C SER A 59 2.78 -1.37 -6.87
N GLN A 60 2.72 -0.12 -7.33
CA GLN A 60 1.82 0.36 -8.40
C GLN A 60 0.33 0.21 -8.08
N ALA A 61 -0.04 0.20 -6.80
CA ALA A 61 -1.44 0.25 -6.40
C ALA A 61 -2.11 1.55 -6.86
N LYS A 62 -3.39 1.46 -7.21
CA LYS A 62 -4.17 2.62 -7.65
C LYS A 62 -4.43 3.55 -6.47
N ILE A 63 -4.08 4.82 -6.64
CA ILE A 63 -4.26 5.85 -5.59
C ILE A 63 -5.72 5.98 -5.10
N PRO A 64 -6.75 5.92 -5.98
CA PRO A 64 -8.14 5.92 -5.53
C PRO A 64 -8.50 4.75 -4.60
N ASP A 65 -7.88 3.57 -4.81
CA ASP A 65 -8.16 2.38 -4.01
C ASP A 65 -7.46 2.48 -2.64
N ILE A 66 -6.21 2.94 -2.62
CA ILE A 66 -5.49 3.26 -1.37
C ILE A 66 -6.30 4.26 -0.55
N LYS A 67 -6.77 5.33 -1.20
CA LYS A 67 -7.59 6.37 -0.55
C LYS A 67 -8.86 5.78 0.06
N THR A 68 -9.58 4.95 -0.69
CA THR A 68 -10.79 4.26 -0.22
C THR A 68 -10.50 3.46 1.05
N VAL A 69 -9.46 2.62 1.03
CA VAL A 69 -9.06 1.82 2.20
C VAL A 69 -8.73 2.70 3.42
N LEU A 70 -7.99 3.79 3.23
CA LEU A 70 -7.64 4.71 4.31
C LEU A 70 -8.87 5.42 4.90
N LEU A 71 -9.80 5.85 4.05
CA LEU A 71 -11.03 6.50 4.49
C LEU A 71 -11.96 5.53 5.22
N ASP A 72 -12.06 4.28 4.77
CA ASP A 72 -12.84 3.25 5.45
C ASP A 72 -12.30 3.00 6.86
N LEU A 73 -10.98 2.83 7.01
CA LEU A 73 -10.33 2.66 8.31
C LEU A 73 -10.49 3.89 9.21
N TRP A 74 -10.45 5.09 8.63
CA TRP A 74 -10.69 6.34 9.35
C TRP A 74 -12.14 6.44 9.84
N ASN A 75 -13.11 6.16 8.99
CA ASN A 75 -14.54 6.21 9.29
C ASN A 75 -14.95 5.14 10.32
N GLN A 76 -14.29 3.98 10.30
CA GLN A 76 -14.43 2.95 11.33
C GLN A 76 -13.74 3.32 12.65
N GLY A 77 -13.04 4.46 12.71
CA GLY A 77 -12.37 4.93 13.92
C GLY A 77 -11.15 4.10 14.32
N VAL A 78 -10.55 3.35 13.38
CA VAL A 78 -9.37 2.52 13.63
C VAL A 78 -8.16 3.42 13.89
N LYS A 79 -7.49 3.22 15.04
CA LYS A 79 -6.41 4.11 15.52
C LYS A 79 -5.19 3.34 16.02
N GLY A 80 -4.07 4.06 16.19
CA GLY A 80 -2.86 3.57 16.86
C GLY A 80 -2.28 2.31 16.22
N ARG A 81 -1.99 1.28 17.04
CA ARG A 81 -1.38 0.03 16.59
C ARG A 81 -2.29 -0.78 15.67
N ALA A 82 -3.61 -0.77 15.90
CA ALA A 82 -4.57 -1.47 15.06
C ALA A 82 -4.54 -0.90 13.63
N LEU A 83 -4.55 0.43 13.52
CA LEU A 83 -4.44 1.12 12.22
C LEU A 83 -3.13 0.75 11.51
N LYS A 84 -2.00 0.87 12.22
CA LYS A 84 -0.68 0.54 11.66
C LYS A 84 -0.66 -0.89 11.10
N ASN A 85 -1.20 -1.85 11.86
CA ASN A 85 -1.20 -3.26 11.48
C ASN A 85 -2.16 -3.54 10.33
N ALA A 86 -3.34 -2.92 10.32
CA ALA A 86 -4.32 -3.07 9.25
C ALA A 86 -3.73 -2.62 7.91
N VAL A 87 -3.23 -1.38 7.83
CA VAL A 87 -2.64 -0.86 6.57
C VAL A 87 -1.38 -1.63 6.18
N ALA A 88 -0.59 -2.12 7.14
CA ALA A 88 0.57 -2.96 6.86
C ALA A 88 0.19 -4.33 6.25
N ALA A 89 -0.88 -4.96 6.72
CA ALA A 89 -1.38 -6.21 6.16
C ALA A 89 -1.90 -6.03 4.72
N VAL A 90 -2.60 -4.93 4.45
CA VAL A 90 -3.02 -4.58 3.09
C VAL A 90 -1.80 -4.37 2.19
N ALA A 91 -0.82 -3.57 2.63
CA ALA A 91 0.39 -3.32 1.87
C ALA A 91 1.16 -4.61 1.56
N GLU A 92 1.23 -5.56 2.49
CA GLU A 92 1.89 -6.85 2.28
C GLU A 92 1.23 -7.70 1.18
N LEU A 93 -0.10 -7.68 1.09
CA LEU A 93 -0.85 -8.37 0.04
C LEU A 93 -0.68 -7.66 -1.32
N VAL A 94 -0.74 -6.33 -1.33
CA VAL A 94 -0.50 -5.52 -2.52
C VAL A 94 0.91 -5.74 -3.07
N GLU A 95 1.94 -5.79 -2.22
CA GLU A 95 3.31 -6.14 -2.63
C GLU A 95 3.43 -7.55 -3.19
N SER A 96 2.57 -8.46 -2.73
CA SER A 96 2.46 -9.81 -3.29
C SER A 96 1.68 -9.84 -4.61
N GLY A 97 1.22 -8.67 -5.06
CA GLY A 97 0.49 -8.39 -6.29
C GLY A 97 -0.99 -8.74 -6.23
N ASP A 98 -1.61 -8.59 -5.06
CA ASP A 98 -3.06 -8.56 -4.93
C ASP A 98 -3.62 -7.17 -5.31
N ASP A 99 -4.92 -7.13 -5.59
CA ASP A 99 -5.64 -5.86 -5.71
C ASP A 99 -5.77 -5.18 -4.34
N THR A 100 -5.72 -3.84 -4.29
CA THR A 100 -5.73 -3.09 -3.02
C THR A 100 -7.03 -3.24 -2.24
N LEU A 101 -8.17 -3.24 -2.93
CA LEU A 101 -9.48 -3.41 -2.29
C LEU A 101 -9.66 -4.86 -1.84
N GLU A 102 -9.22 -5.82 -2.65
CA GLU A 102 -9.27 -7.24 -2.29
C GLU A 102 -8.37 -7.56 -1.10
N ALA A 103 -7.15 -7.01 -1.07
CA ALA A 103 -6.23 -7.09 0.05
C ALA A 103 -6.85 -6.56 1.35
N SER A 104 -7.50 -5.38 1.28
CA SER A 104 -8.25 -4.81 2.40
C SER A 104 -9.37 -5.75 2.87
N ARG A 105 -10.16 -6.28 1.93
CA ARG A 105 -11.28 -7.18 2.21
C ARG A 105 -10.83 -8.47 2.90
N ILE A 106 -9.72 -9.06 2.47
CA ILE A 106 -9.15 -10.26 3.10
C ILE A 106 -8.69 -9.96 4.52
N ALA A 107 -7.92 -8.88 4.72
CA ALA A 107 -7.40 -8.51 6.03
C ALA A 107 -8.53 -8.15 7.02
N SER A 108 -9.49 -7.32 6.60
CA SER A 108 -10.64 -6.92 7.41
C SER A 108 -11.59 -8.10 7.67
N GLY A 109 -11.89 -8.92 6.65
CA GLY A 109 -12.74 -10.10 6.80
C GLY A 109 -12.16 -11.11 7.80
N ALA A 110 -10.85 -11.34 7.77
CA ALA A 110 -10.18 -12.19 8.74
C ALA A 110 -10.23 -11.61 10.17
N ALA A 111 -10.14 -10.29 10.32
CA ALA A 111 -10.26 -9.63 11.61
C ALA A 111 -11.69 -9.78 12.17
N HIS A 112 -12.71 -9.46 11.37
CA HIS A 112 -14.11 -9.57 11.78
C HIS A 112 -14.51 -11.01 12.09
N GLN A 113 -14.04 -11.98 11.30
CA GLN A 113 -14.28 -13.39 11.60
C GLN A 113 -13.66 -13.79 12.94
N ALA A 114 -12.43 -13.36 13.21
CA ALA A 114 -11.78 -13.65 14.50
C ALA A 114 -12.57 -13.06 15.68
N GLU A 115 -13.02 -11.82 15.56
CA GLU A 115 -13.82 -11.15 16.58
C GLU A 115 -15.17 -11.85 16.79
N ALA A 116 -15.83 -12.27 15.70
CA ALA A 116 -17.07 -13.04 15.77
C ALA A 116 -16.90 -14.41 16.43
N GLU A 117 -15.70 -15.00 16.35
CA GLU A 117 -15.30 -16.22 17.05
C GLU A 117 -14.89 -15.97 18.51
N GLY A 118 -14.99 -14.72 19.00
CA GLY A 118 -14.64 -14.34 20.37
C GLY A 118 -13.14 -14.15 20.60
N LEU A 119 -12.31 -14.16 19.53
CA LEU A 119 -10.89 -13.86 19.65
C LEU A 119 -10.69 -12.37 19.93
N SER A 120 -9.67 -12.05 20.72
CA SER A 120 -9.30 -10.65 21.02
C SER A 120 -7.82 -10.42 20.82
N GLY A 121 -7.46 -9.17 20.51
CA GLY A 121 -6.09 -8.68 20.43
C GLY A 121 -5.15 -9.57 19.60
N PHE A 122 -4.34 -10.38 20.29
CA PHE A 122 -3.39 -11.31 19.66
C PHE A 122 -4.07 -12.36 18.78
N GLY A 123 -5.23 -12.90 19.19
CA GLY A 123 -5.95 -13.92 18.42
C GLY A 123 -6.45 -13.38 17.08
N VAL A 124 -7.00 -12.15 17.08
CA VAL A 124 -7.38 -11.42 15.86
C VAL A 124 -6.15 -11.20 14.97
N GLY A 125 -5.04 -10.73 15.54
CA GLY A 125 -3.80 -10.53 14.80
C GLY A 125 -3.26 -11.81 14.15
N MET A 126 -3.37 -12.96 14.83
CA MET A 126 -2.97 -14.25 14.29
C MET A 126 -3.87 -14.69 13.13
N ARG A 127 -5.19 -14.48 13.24
CA ARG A 127 -6.15 -14.79 12.16
C ARG A 127 -5.87 -13.96 10.91
N VAL A 128 -5.64 -12.65 11.08
CA VAL A 128 -5.27 -11.75 9.99
C VAL A 128 -3.95 -12.20 9.36
N LYS A 129 -2.91 -12.46 10.16
CA LYS A 129 -1.61 -12.91 9.65
C LYS A 129 -1.71 -14.23 8.89
N LYS A 130 -2.54 -15.17 9.37
CA LYS A 130 -2.82 -16.43 8.68
C LYS A 130 -3.50 -16.18 7.34
N ALA A 131 -4.56 -15.37 7.30
CA ALA A 131 -5.27 -15.04 6.07
C ALA A 131 -4.36 -14.36 5.04
N VAL A 132 -3.49 -13.43 5.48
CA VAL A 132 -2.47 -12.82 4.62
C VAL A 132 -1.51 -13.88 4.10
N GLY A 133 -0.99 -14.77 4.96
CA GLY A 133 -0.09 -15.86 4.55
C GLY A 133 -0.72 -16.81 3.53
N ASP A 134 -1.96 -17.25 3.77
CA ASP A 134 -2.71 -18.15 2.90
C ASP A 134 -2.93 -17.48 1.52
N ARG A 135 -3.31 -16.19 1.51
CA ARG A 135 -3.50 -15.43 0.26
C ARG A 135 -2.19 -15.24 -0.50
N LYS A 136 -1.08 -14.94 0.17
CA LYS A 136 0.24 -14.87 -0.48
C LYS A 136 0.64 -16.18 -1.13
N ALA A 137 0.40 -17.31 -0.44
CA ALA A 137 0.67 -18.63 -1.00
C ALA A 137 -0.17 -18.90 -2.25
N TYR A 138 -1.46 -18.56 -2.22
CA TYR A 138 -2.34 -18.62 -3.39
C TYR A 138 -1.83 -17.76 -4.56
N LEU A 139 -1.49 -16.49 -4.31
CA LEU A 139 -0.99 -15.57 -5.33
C LEU A 139 0.32 -16.06 -5.97
N LYS A 140 1.17 -16.75 -5.19
CA LYS A 140 2.39 -17.37 -5.71
C LYS A 140 2.07 -18.52 -6.67
N ASN A 141 1.09 -19.35 -6.35
CA ASN A 141 0.73 -20.52 -7.16
C ASN A 141 0.04 -20.15 -8.48
N ILE A 142 -0.72 -19.05 -8.53
CA ILE A 142 -1.37 -18.59 -9.78
C ILE A 142 -0.43 -17.82 -10.72
N LYS A 143 0.74 -17.42 -10.24
CA LYS A 143 1.75 -16.68 -11.01
C LYS A 143 2.84 -17.59 -11.61
N GLN A 144 2.83 -18.87 -11.26
CA GLN A 144 3.68 -19.92 -11.85
C GLN A 144 3.00 -20.53 -13.06
#